data_AF-A0A8S3SJX5-F1
#
_entry.id   AF-A0A8S3SJX5-F1
#
_cell.length_a   1.000
_cell.length_b   1.000
_cell.length_c   1.000
_cell.angle_alpha   90.00
_cell.angle_beta   90.00
_cell.angle_gamma   90.00
#
_symmetry.space_group_name_H-M   'P 1'
#
loop_
_entity.id
_entity.type
_entity.pdbx_description
1 polymer ?
#
loop_
_entity_poly.entity_id
_entity_poly.type
_entity_poly.pdbx_seq_one_letter_code
_entity_poly.pdbx_strand_id
1 'polypeptide(L)'
;MQFLAKTQTLNRPWEPLFIPSFNSYATDSEDLKLCPCRALRININRTKSIRKSNRLFVTYIKNHHKEAPKDSIARWIINTVRYAYENADKDTLKTVRAHDTRRLSTSWALFCGVSAEEILKAAHWTSETTFTSFYLKDVPDHQSIFAKSATLDSFKRGRQK
;
A
#
# COMPACT_ATOMS: atom_id res chain seq x y z
N MET A 1 17.38 18.18 6.95
CA MET A 1 17.76 16.84 6.45
C MET A 1 16.77 16.40 5.39
N GLN A 2 17.26 16.09 4.19
CA GLN A 2 16.47 15.51 3.10
C GLN A 2 16.15 14.05 3.43
N PHE A 3 14.92 13.60 3.15
CA PHE A 3 14.52 12.21 3.35
C PHE A 3 15.31 11.29 2.39
N LEU A 4 15.99 10.28 2.93
CA LEU A 4 16.63 9.20 2.18
C LEU A 4 15.85 7.91 2.40
N ALA A 5 15.35 7.30 1.32
CA ALA A 5 14.67 6.02 1.42
C ALA A 5 15.69 4.90 1.69
N LYS A 6 15.31 3.90 2.50
CA LYS A 6 16.18 2.77 2.87
C LYS A 6 16.74 2.00 1.66
N THR A 7 16.01 2.01 0.54
CA THR A 7 16.37 1.31 -0.70
C THR A 7 16.96 2.24 -1.76
N GLN A 8 17.25 3.50 -1.42
CA GLN A 8 17.86 4.45 -2.34
C GLN A 8 19.35 4.14 -2.45
N THR A 9 19.79 3.83 -3.67
CA THR A 9 21.20 3.67 -4.02
C THR A 9 21.62 4.81 -4.94
N LEU A 10 22.94 5.07 -5.06
CA LEU A 10 23.45 6.14 -5.94
C LEU A 10 22.96 5.99 -7.39
N ASN A 11 22.75 4.75 -7.84
CA ASN A 11 22.31 4.42 -9.20
C ASN A 11 20.78 4.40 -9.37
N ARG A 12 20.00 4.67 -8.30
CA ARG A 12 18.54 4.69 -8.34
C ARG A 12 18.03 5.94 -7.61
N PRO A 13 17.93 7.10 -8.31
CA PRO A 13 17.47 8.33 -7.69
C PRO A 13 16.04 8.17 -7.16
N TRP A 14 15.69 8.98 -6.16
CA TRP A 14 14.33 8.99 -5.63
C TRP A 14 13.37 9.50 -6.71
N GLU A 15 12.40 8.65 -7.08
CA GLU A 15 11.29 9.05 -7.94
C GLU A 15 10.05 9.36 -7.08
N PRO A 16 9.35 10.47 -7.33
CA PRO A 16 8.09 10.75 -6.67
C PRO A 16 7.07 9.63 -6.92
N LEU A 17 6.56 9.04 -5.84
CA LEU A 17 5.46 8.08 -5.93
C LEU A 17 4.17 8.82 -6.29
N PHE A 18 3.57 8.45 -7.42
CA PHE A 18 2.23 8.89 -7.79
C PHE A 18 1.22 7.82 -7.38
N ILE A 19 0.22 8.21 -6.58
CA ILE A 19 -0.90 7.34 -6.20
C ILE A 19 -2.15 7.92 -6.86
N PRO A 20 -2.74 7.24 -7.86
CA PRO A 20 -3.94 7.73 -8.50
C PRO A 20 -5.12 7.68 -7.53
N SER A 21 -6.04 8.65 -7.67
CA SER A 21 -7.34 8.54 -7.01
C SER A 21 -8.12 7.40 -7.63
N PHE A 22 -8.76 6.59 -6.79
CA PHE A 22 -9.53 5.42 -7.25
C PHE A 22 -10.89 5.81 -7.85
N ASN A 23 -11.21 7.10 -7.97
CA ASN A 23 -12.47 7.55 -8.55
C ASN A 23 -12.73 6.96 -9.94
N SER A 24 -11.69 6.72 -10.74
CA SER A 24 -11.82 6.10 -12.07
C SER A 24 -11.98 4.58 -12.06
N TYR A 25 -11.79 3.92 -10.92
CA TYR A 25 -11.85 2.46 -10.75
C TYR A 25 -13.00 2.01 -9.85
N ALA A 26 -13.67 2.94 -9.18
CA ALA A 26 -14.81 2.65 -8.33
C ALA A 26 -16.03 2.32 -9.19
N THR A 27 -16.65 1.17 -8.94
CA THR A 27 -17.90 0.75 -9.56
C THR A 27 -19.11 1.26 -8.79
N ASP A 28 -18.96 1.45 -7.46
CA ASP A 28 -19.98 2.01 -6.58
C ASP A 28 -19.40 2.95 -5.50
N SER A 29 -20.27 3.43 -4.60
CA SER A 29 -19.88 4.32 -3.50
C SER A 29 -19.04 3.65 -2.41
N GLU A 30 -19.15 2.33 -2.27
CA GLU A 30 -18.39 1.54 -1.29
C GLU A 30 -16.94 1.39 -1.74
N ASP A 31 -16.68 1.19 -3.04
CA ASP A 31 -15.33 1.13 -3.60
C ASP A 31 -14.51 2.39 -3.32
N LEU A 32 -15.16 3.55 -3.25
CA LEU A 32 -14.50 4.80 -2.89
C LEU A 32 -13.88 4.73 -1.47
N LYS A 33 -14.38 3.86 -0.57
CA LYS A 33 -13.81 3.62 0.78
C LYS A 33 -12.46 2.94 0.72
N LEU A 34 -12.13 2.27 -0.39
CA LEU A 34 -10.84 1.65 -0.62
C LEU A 34 -9.80 2.63 -1.19
N CYS A 35 -10.19 3.88 -1.52
CA CYS A 35 -9.28 4.85 -2.12
C CYS A 35 -8.19 5.32 -1.13
N PRO A 36 -6.89 5.04 -1.40
CA PRO A 36 -5.80 5.44 -0.52
C PRO A 36 -5.67 6.96 -0.42
N CYS A 37 -5.85 7.71 -1.52
CA CYS A 37 -5.81 9.18 -1.49
C CYS A 37 -6.87 9.76 -0.56
N ARG A 38 -8.08 9.19 -0.56
CA ARG A 38 -9.18 9.61 0.31
C ARG A 38 -8.86 9.30 1.78
N ALA A 39 -8.40 8.09 2.06
CA ALA A 39 -7.99 7.67 3.39
C ALA A 39 -6.88 8.57 3.97
N LEU A 40 -5.87 8.92 3.16
CA LEU A 40 -4.77 9.79 3.58
C LEU A 40 -5.25 11.22 3.88
N ARG A 41 -6.12 11.80 3.05
CA ARG A 41 -6.72 13.12 3.31
C ARG A 41 -7.50 13.14 4.61
N ILE A 42 -8.32 12.11 4.86
CA ILE A 42 -9.07 11.96 6.11
C ILE A 42 -8.13 11.84 7.31
N ASN A 43 -7.07 11.01 7.21
CA ASN A 43 -6.08 10.85 8.26
C ASN A 43 -5.40 12.19 8.60
N ILE A 44 -4.96 12.95 7.60
CA ILE A 44 -4.32 14.25 7.81
C ILE A 44 -5.28 15.23 8.51
N ASN A 45 -6.53 15.30 8.05
CA ASN A 45 -7.54 16.18 8.63
C ASN A 45 -7.87 15.82 10.08
N ARG A 46 -8.13 14.53 10.36
CA ARG A 46 -8.48 14.05 11.72
C ARG A 46 -7.34 14.18 12.71
N THR A 47 -6.09 14.12 12.25
CA THR A 47 -4.92 14.23 13.11
C THR A 47 -4.39 15.66 13.22
N LYS A 48 -4.98 16.64 12.52
CA LYS A 48 -4.46 18.01 12.41
C LYS A 48 -4.19 18.68 13.76
N SER A 49 -5.08 18.54 14.73
CA SER A 49 -4.96 19.16 16.06
C SER A 49 -3.91 18.52 16.97
N ILE A 50 -3.62 17.23 16.76
CA ILE A 50 -2.68 16.46 17.60
C ILE A 50 -1.31 16.27 16.94
N ARG A 51 -1.18 16.64 15.67
CA ARG A 51 0.02 16.46 14.86
C ARG A 51 1.11 17.45 15.26
N LYS A 52 2.25 16.91 15.66
CA LYS A 52 3.48 17.67 15.98
C LYS A 52 4.67 17.29 15.09
N SER A 53 4.42 16.54 14.02
CA SER A 53 5.44 16.02 13.11
C SER A 53 4.99 16.04 11.65
N ASN A 54 5.97 16.12 10.75
CA ASN A 54 5.83 16.01 9.30
C ASN A 54 5.68 14.55 8.81
N ARG A 55 5.77 13.54 9.70
CA ARG A 55 5.49 12.14 9.33
C ARG A 55 4.02 11.92 9.05
N LEU A 56 3.69 11.15 8.02
CA LEU A 56 2.31 10.91 7.59
C LEU A 56 1.41 10.36 8.71
N PHE A 57 1.90 9.38 9.46
CA PHE A 57 1.17 8.72 10.55
C PHE A 57 1.65 9.19 11.91
N VAL A 58 0.69 9.53 12.77
CA VAL A 58 0.90 9.92 14.17
C VAL A 58 0.05 9.05 15.09
N THR A 59 0.53 8.82 16.31
CA THR A 59 -0.21 8.07 17.32
C THR A 59 -1.38 8.89 17.87
N TYR A 60 -2.52 8.23 18.08
CA TYR A 60 -3.77 8.85 18.54
C TYR A 60 -4.09 8.57 20.02
N ILE A 61 -3.21 7.84 20.72
CA ILE A 61 -3.37 7.56 22.15
C ILE A 61 -3.33 8.88 22.93
N LYS A 62 -4.30 9.09 23.82
CA LYS A 62 -4.43 10.28 24.67
C LYS A 62 -3.09 10.59 25.35
N ASN A 63 -2.67 11.86 25.32
CA ASN A 63 -1.40 12.35 25.88
C ASN A 63 -0.12 11.79 25.24
N HIS A 64 -0.23 10.95 24.22
CA HIS A 64 0.90 10.33 23.53
C HIS A 64 0.79 10.54 22.02
N HIS A 65 0.75 11.80 21.60
CA HIS A 65 0.70 12.21 20.18
C HIS A 65 2.11 12.42 19.63
N LYS A 66 2.66 11.36 19.02
CA LYS A 66 4.02 11.30 18.48
C LYS A 66 3.99 10.71 17.07
N GLU A 67 5.14 10.68 16.41
CA GLU A 67 5.32 9.92 15.18
C GLU A 67 4.98 8.45 15.42
N ALA A 68 4.21 7.84 14.50
CA ALA A 68 3.90 6.42 14.62
C ALA A 68 5.16 5.60 14.31
N PRO A 69 5.68 4.79 15.25
CA PRO A 69 6.80 3.92 14.98
C PRO A 69 6.37 2.77 14.05
N LYS A 70 7.34 2.16 13.38
CA LYS A 70 7.14 1.03 12.45
C LYS A 70 6.28 -0.08 13.05
N ASP A 71 6.49 -0.41 14.32
CA ASP A 71 5.80 -1.51 14.99
C ASP A 71 4.33 -1.18 15.29
N SER A 72 4.01 0.10 15.50
CA SER A 72 2.62 0.55 15.63
C SER A 72 1.89 0.48 14.30
N ILE A 73 2.52 0.91 13.21
CA ILE A 73 1.94 0.79 11.87
C ILE A 73 1.71 -0.69 11.51
N ALA A 74 2.69 -1.55 11.80
CA ALA A 74 2.55 -3.00 11.58
C ALA A 74 1.36 -3.59 12.36
N ARG A 75 1.21 -3.22 13.64
CA ARG A 75 0.06 -3.63 14.45
C ARG A 75 -1.27 -3.11 13.91
N TRP A 76 -1.34 -1.86 13.45
CA TRP A 76 -2.56 -1.32 12.84
C TRP A 76 -2.98 -2.11 11.61
N ILE A 77 -2.02 -2.46 10.73
CA ILE A 77 -2.29 -3.30 9.56
C ILE A 77 -2.83 -4.67 9.98
N ILE A 78 -2.13 -5.36 10.90
CA ILE A 78 -2.51 -6.69 11.39
C ILE A 78 -3.91 -6.67 12.00
N ASN A 79 -4.19 -5.70 12.88
CA ASN A 79 -5.47 -5.59 13.55
C ASN A 79 -6.60 -5.24 12.57
N THR A 80 -6.34 -4.39 11.58
CA THR A 80 -7.33 -4.04 10.55
C THR A 80 -7.71 -5.26 9.71
N VAL A 81 -6.72 -6.07 9.30
CA VAL A 81 -6.97 -7.30 8.55
C VAL A 81 -7.76 -8.30 9.39
N ARG A 82 -7.38 -8.53 10.64
CA ARG A 82 -8.11 -9.43 11.55
C ARG A 82 -9.56 -8.98 11.74
N TYR A 83 -9.74 -7.71 12.07
CA TYR A 83 -11.06 -7.11 12.24
C TYR A 83 -11.93 -7.31 10.99
N ALA A 84 -11.40 -7.09 9.79
CA ALA A 84 -12.15 -7.29 8.55
C ALA A 84 -12.58 -8.75 8.34
N TYR A 85 -11.74 -9.74 8.67
CA TYR A 85 -12.10 -11.16 8.55
C TYR A 85 -13.14 -11.58 9.60
N GLU A 86 -12.98 -11.13 10.85
CA GLU A 86 -13.91 -11.39 11.95
C GLU A 86 -15.31 -10.83 11.67
N ASN A 87 -15.42 -9.70 10.96
CA ASN A 87 -16.70 -9.07 10.62
C ASN A 87 -17.28 -9.52 9.27
N ALA A 88 -16.56 -10.34 8.50
CA ALA A 88 -17.01 -10.82 7.20
C ALA A 88 -17.58 -12.26 7.25
N ASP A 89 -17.82 -12.80 8.45
CA ASP A 89 -18.18 -14.21 8.70
C ASP A 89 -17.23 -15.20 8.00
N LYS A 90 -15.95 -14.80 7.85
CA LYS A 90 -14.89 -15.63 7.30
C LYS A 90 -14.07 -16.25 8.43
N ASP A 91 -13.45 -17.38 8.15
CA ASP A 91 -12.52 -18.00 9.08
C ASP A 91 -11.44 -17.00 9.52
N THR A 92 -11.30 -16.85 10.84
CA THR A 92 -10.26 -16.00 11.41
C THR A 92 -8.89 -16.49 10.95
N LEU A 93 -8.09 -15.58 10.39
CA LEU A 93 -6.74 -15.90 9.95
C LEU A 93 -5.86 -16.28 11.16
N LYS A 94 -5.41 -17.54 11.20
CA LYS A 94 -4.51 -18.05 12.25
C LYS A 94 -3.23 -17.21 12.39
N THR A 95 -2.69 -16.74 11.28
CA THR A 95 -1.46 -15.92 11.24
C THR A 95 -1.63 -14.76 10.27
N VAL A 96 -1.41 -13.54 10.75
CA VAL A 96 -1.43 -12.31 9.94
C VAL A 96 -0.13 -11.54 10.19
N ARG A 97 0.61 -11.23 9.13
CA ARG A 97 1.80 -10.37 9.22
C ARG A 97 1.61 -9.15 8.34
N ALA A 98 2.11 -8.00 8.80
CA ALA A 98 1.95 -6.74 8.06
C ALA A 98 2.51 -6.81 6.62
N HIS A 99 3.61 -7.54 6.43
CA HIS A 99 4.25 -7.70 5.12
C HIS A 99 3.47 -8.63 4.16
N ASP A 100 2.52 -9.44 4.64
CA ASP A 100 1.69 -10.27 3.76
C ASP A 100 0.84 -9.39 2.82
N THR A 101 0.43 -8.19 3.26
CA THR A 101 -0.23 -7.18 2.41
C THR A 101 0.57 -6.89 1.14
N ARG A 102 1.89 -6.72 1.29
CA ARG A 102 2.78 -6.42 0.16
C ARG A 102 2.91 -7.63 -0.77
N ARG A 103 3.04 -8.84 -0.22
CA ARG A 103 3.17 -10.09 -0.98
C ARG A 103 1.94 -10.37 -1.83
N LEU A 104 0.77 -10.30 -1.20
CA LEU A 104 -0.51 -10.56 -1.86
C LEU A 104 -0.80 -9.51 -2.94
N SER A 105 -0.59 -8.23 -2.64
CA SER A 105 -0.77 -7.15 -3.62
C SER A 105 0.09 -7.34 -4.88
N THR A 106 1.38 -7.65 -4.72
CA THR A 106 2.26 -7.87 -5.88
C THR A 106 1.95 -9.16 -6.62
N SER A 107 1.48 -10.20 -5.93
CA SER A 107 1.07 -11.45 -6.57
C SER A 107 -0.20 -11.24 -7.38
N TRP A 108 -1.23 -10.58 -6.83
CA TRP A 108 -2.43 -10.23 -7.58
C TRP A 108 -2.13 -9.38 -8.81
N ALA A 109 -1.21 -8.41 -8.72
CA ALA A 109 -0.81 -7.62 -9.88
C ALA A 109 -0.24 -8.52 -10.99
N LEU A 110 0.62 -9.48 -10.63
CA LEU A 110 1.19 -10.44 -11.59
C LEU A 110 0.10 -11.29 -12.25
N PHE A 111 -0.80 -11.89 -11.47
CA PHE A 111 -1.90 -12.71 -12.01
C PHE A 111 -2.91 -11.90 -12.83
N CYS A 112 -2.99 -10.60 -12.59
CA CYS A 112 -3.72 -9.66 -13.42
C CYS A 112 -3.05 -9.36 -14.77
N GLY A 113 -1.83 -9.85 -15.01
CA GLY A 113 -1.07 -9.57 -16.23
C GLY A 113 -0.23 -8.29 -16.17
N VAL A 114 0.04 -7.75 -14.98
CA VAL A 114 1.11 -6.75 -14.82
C VAL A 114 2.47 -7.45 -14.94
N SER A 115 3.39 -6.90 -15.72
CA SER A 115 4.71 -7.52 -15.90
C SER A 115 5.52 -7.54 -14.60
N ALA A 116 6.40 -8.55 -14.47
CA ALA A 116 7.33 -8.62 -13.34
C ALA A 116 8.22 -7.38 -13.25
N GLU A 117 8.65 -6.82 -14.39
CA GLU A 117 9.45 -5.59 -14.45
C GLU A 117 8.72 -4.39 -13.82
N GLU A 118 7.45 -4.18 -14.18
CA GLU A 118 6.64 -3.11 -13.60
C GLU A 118 6.39 -3.31 -12.10
N ILE A 119 6.18 -4.54 -11.67
CA ILE A 119 6.02 -4.88 -10.25
C ILE A 119 7.30 -4.58 -9.48
N LEU A 120 8.47 -5.00 -10.00
CA LEU A 120 9.76 -4.73 -9.39
C LEU A 120 10.03 -3.22 -9.31
N LYS A 121 9.67 -2.47 -10.34
CA LYS A 121 9.75 -1.00 -10.36
C LYS A 121 8.83 -0.38 -9.30
N ALA A 122 7.54 -0.72 -9.30
CA ALA A 122 6.56 -0.18 -8.35
C ALA A 122 6.91 -0.53 -6.90
N ALA A 123 7.32 -1.77 -6.65
CA ALA A 123 7.72 -2.25 -5.33
C ALA A 123 9.12 -1.74 -4.90
N HIS A 124 9.90 -1.13 -5.78
CA HIS A 124 11.30 -0.76 -5.51
C HIS A 124 12.18 -1.96 -5.12
N TRP A 125 11.97 -3.11 -5.78
CA TRP A 125 12.89 -4.23 -5.69
C TRP A 125 13.99 -4.10 -6.75
N THR A 126 15.15 -4.66 -6.44
CA THR A 126 16.34 -4.64 -7.31
C THR A 126 16.51 -5.94 -8.07
N SER A 127 15.95 -7.05 -7.57
CA SER A 127 16.07 -8.36 -8.18
C SER A 127 14.72 -9.06 -8.29
N GLU A 128 14.49 -9.66 -9.45
CA GLU A 128 13.37 -10.57 -9.70
C GLU A 128 13.38 -11.77 -8.75
N THR A 129 14.57 -12.29 -8.43
CA THR A 129 14.70 -13.40 -7.46
C THR A 129 14.17 -13.03 -6.08
N THR A 130 14.26 -11.76 -5.68
CA THR A 130 13.66 -11.31 -4.41
C THR A 130 12.14 -11.41 -4.47
N PHE A 131 11.53 -11.04 -5.61
CA PHE A 131 10.09 -11.14 -5.79
C PHE A 131 9.62 -12.60 -5.81
N THR A 132 10.20 -13.44 -6.68
CA THR A 132 9.77 -14.82 -6.86
C THR A 132 10.03 -15.69 -5.63
N SER A 133 11.18 -15.53 -4.95
CA SER A 133 11.52 -16.37 -3.79
C SER A 133 10.80 -15.97 -2.49
N PHE A 134 10.49 -14.69 -2.28
CA PHE A 134 9.97 -14.23 -0.98
C PHE A 134 8.55 -13.66 -1.03
N TYR A 135 8.13 -13.08 -2.16
CA TYR A 135 6.89 -12.30 -2.24
C TYR A 135 5.80 -12.91 -3.12
N LEU A 136 6.15 -13.73 -4.11
CA LEU A 136 5.17 -14.43 -4.93
C LEU A 136 4.40 -15.47 -4.10
N LYS A 137 3.08 -15.41 -4.20
CA LYS A 137 2.14 -16.31 -3.54
C LYS A 137 0.99 -16.63 -4.47
N ASP A 138 0.48 -17.85 -4.37
CA ASP A 138 -0.78 -18.21 -5.01
C ASP A 138 -1.91 -17.37 -4.41
N VAL A 139 -2.72 -16.78 -5.28
CA VAL A 139 -3.85 -15.94 -4.90
C VAL A 139 -5.10 -16.39 -5.67
N PRO A 140 -6.30 -16.30 -5.06
CA PRO A 140 -7.54 -16.62 -5.76
C PRO A 140 -7.79 -15.66 -6.92
N ASP A 141 -8.24 -16.21 -8.04
CA ASP A 141 -8.40 -15.52 -9.34
C ASP A 141 -9.46 -14.39 -9.32
N HIS A 142 -10.45 -14.47 -8.42
CA HIS A 142 -11.67 -13.65 -8.47
C HIS A 142 -11.65 -12.32 -7.69
N GLN A 143 -10.52 -11.86 -7.13
CA GLN A 143 -10.49 -10.69 -6.21
C GLN A 143 -9.58 -9.53 -6.66
N SER A 144 -9.40 -9.31 -7.96
CA SER A 144 -8.25 -8.54 -8.47
C SER A 144 -8.55 -7.18 -9.10
N ILE A 145 -9.79 -6.66 -9.00
CA ILE A 145 -10.24 -5.43 -9.70
C ILE A 145 -9.33 -4.22 -9.41
N PHE A 146 -8.77 -4.10 -8.21
CA PHE A 146 -7.87 -3.00 -7.83
C PHE A 146 -6.37 -3.27 -8.04
N ALA A 147 -5.99 -4.49 -8.42
CA ALA A 147 -4.59 -4.93 -8.46
C ALA A 147 -3.75 -4.20 -9.51
N LYS A 148 -4.39 -3.71 -10.58
CA LYS A 148 -3.73 -2.97 -11.68
C LYS A 148 -3.62 -1.47 -11.45
N SER A 149 -4.30 -0.92 -10.44
CA SER A 149 -4.46 0.53 -10.28
C SER A 149 -3.14 1.28 -10.08
N ALA A 150 -2.14 0.65 -9.45
CA ALA A 150 -0.85 1.27 -9.17
C ALA A 150 0.13 1.25 -10.37
N THR A 151 -0.11 0.40 -11.39
CA THR A 151 0.82 0.21 -12.51
C THR A 151 0.33 0.89 -13.79
N LEU A 152 -0.98 0.85 -14.07
CA LEU A 152 -1.55 1.33 -15.34
C LEU A 152 -1.47 2.85 -15.58
N ASP A 153 -1.47 3.68 -14.53
CA ASP A 153 -1.36 5.15 -14.71
C ASP A 153 0.09 5.62 -14.97
N SER A 154 1.07 4.71 -14.97
CA SER A 154 2.42 4.97 -15.47
C SER A 154 2.44 5.17 -16.98
N PHE A 155 1.52 4.51 -17.72
CA PHE A 155 1.46 4.54 -19.18
C PHE A 155 0.83 5.81 -19.77
N LYS A 156 -0.13 6.44 -19.08
CA LYS A 156 -0.77 7.67 -19.59
C LYS A 156 0.20 8.85 -19.72
N ARG A 157 1.37 8.79 -19.07
CA ARG A 157 2.41 9.83 -19.12
C ARG A 157 3.45 9.64 -20.23
N GLY A 158 3.45 8.50 -20.94
CA GLY A 158 4.31 8.30 -22.11
C GLY A 158 3.80 8.97 -23.39
N ARG A 159 2.54 9.43 -23.41
CA ARG A 159 1.87 10.04 -24.58
C ARG A 159 1.53 11.52 -24.42
N GLN A 160 1.91 12.13 -23.29
CA GLN A 160 1.75 13.57 -23.05
C GLN A 160 3.11 14.18 -22.67
N LYS A 161 4.02 14.20 -23.64
CA LYS A 161 5.14 15.12 -23.71
C LYS A 161 5.31 15.53 -25.17
#